data_AF-A0AAW9LAS2-F1
#
_entry.id   AF-A0AAW9LAS2-F1
#
_cell.length_a   1.000
_cell.length_b   1.000
_cell.length_c   1.000
_cell.angle_alpha   90.00
_cell.angle_beta   90.00
_cell.angle_gamma   90.00
#
_symmetry.space_group_name_H-M   'P 1'
#
loop_
_entity.id
_entity.type
_entity.pdbx_description
1 polymer ?
#
loop_
_entity_poly.entity_id
_entity_poly.type
_entity_poly.pdbx_seq_one_letter_code
_entity_poly.pdbx_strand_id
1 'polypeptide(L)'
;MHSMEESDSGWNFVSDREGAAAILGALVGLDADAECTQTDLAEMADVPLKTLYVHDWLDEMVELGVLVDAGETEDGESCYSPAADSEVLDAARAFEDAFATATQDE
;
A
#
# COMPACT_ATOMS: atom_id res chain seq x y z
N MET A 1 6.66 -19.87 -30.64
CA MET A 1 6.29 -20.12 -29.24
C MET A 1 6.36 -18.77 -28.56
N HIS A 2 5.21 -18.13 -28.32
CA HIS A 2 5.17 -16.88 -27.55
C HIS A 2 5.62 -17.24 -26.13
N SER A 3 6.67 -16.59 -25.64
CA SER A 3 6.98 -16.60 -24.21
C SER A 3 5.73 -16.16 -23.46
N MET A 4 5.37 -16.92 -22.44
CA MET A 4 4.44 -16.47 -21.43
C MET A 4 5.08 -15.22 -20.81
N GLU A 5 4.68 -14.03 -21.26
CA GLU A 5 4.98 -12.78 -20.57
C GLU A 5 4.55 -13.01 -19.11
N GLU A 6 5.52 -12.86 -18.20
CA GLU A 6 5.40 -13.14 -16.78
C GLU A 6 4.12 -12.51 -16.27
N SER A 7 3.19 -13.34 -15.82
CA SER A 7 1.82 -12.92 -15.58
C SER A 7 1.78 -11.81 -14.53
N ASP A 8 1.38 -10.62 -15.00
CA ASP A 8 1.11 -9.39 -14.25
C ASP A 8 0.00 -9.65 -13.22
N SER A 9 0.39 -10.21 -12.07
CA SER A 9 -0.54 -10.53 -10.99
C SER A 9 -0.24 -9.66 -9.80
N GLY A 10 -1.28 -9.14 -9.16
CA GLY A 10 -1.14 -8.29 -7.97
C GLY A 10 -0.34 -8.94 -6.83
N TRP A 11 -0.26 -10.27 -6.77
CA TRP A 11 0.61 -10.95 -5.80
C TRP A 11 2.08 -10.96 -6.20
N ASN A 12 2.40 -11.01 -7.50
CA ASN A 12 3.77 -10.85 -7.97
C ASN A 12 4.27 -9.43 -7.67
N PHE A 13 3.43 -8.42 -7.92
CA PHE A 13 3.67 -7.04 -7.53
C PHE A 13 4.05 -6.88 -6.04
N VAL A 14 3.27 -7.47 -5.15
CA VAL A 14 3.53 -7.42 -3.70
C VAL A 14 4.78 -8.21 -3.32
N SER A 15 5.06 -9.32 -4.01
CA SER A 15 6.20 -10.20 -3.68
C SER A 15 7.54 -9.67 -4.20
N ASP A 16 7.52 -8.92 -5.30
CA ASP A 16 8.72 -8.33 -5.92
C ASP A 16 9.26 -7.15 -5.10
N ARG A 17 8.40 -6.52 -4.28
CA ARG A 17 8.72 -5.31 -3.53
C ARG A 17 8.88 -5.57 -2.05
N GLU A 18 10.07 -5.29 -1.55
CA GLU A 18 10.36 -5.34 -0.13
C GLU A 18 9.41 -4.39 0.63
N GLY A 19 8.72 -4.92 1.64
CA GLY A 19 7.80 -4.12 2.46
C GLY A 19 6.40 -3.90 1.87
N ALA A 20 6.08 -4.37 0.66
CA ALA A 20 4.78 -4.08 0.05
C ALA A 20 3.59 -4.66 0.78
N ALA A 21 3.71 -5.88 1.30
CA ALA A 21 2.67 -6.46 2.14
C ALA A 21 2.46 -5.65 3.44
N ALA A 22 3.55 -5.16 4.05
CA ALA A 22 3.47 -4.39 5.29
C ALA A 22 2.85 -3.01 5.09
N ILE A 23 3.21 -2.32 4.00
CA ILE A 23 2.61 -1.02 3.65
C ILE A 23 1.13 -1.18 3.30
N LEU A 24 0.74 -2.19 2.52
CA LEU A 24 -0.68 -2.46 2.25
C LEU A 24 -1.46 -2.74 3.54
N GLY A 25 -0.88 -3.53 4.46
CA GLY A 25 -1.48 -3.77 5.77
C GLY A 25 -1.63 -2.49 6.61
N ALA A 26 -0.63 -1.61 6.61
CA ALA A 26 -0.71 -0.31 7.28
C ALA A 26 -1.80 0.58 6.68
N LEU A 27 -1.89 0.65 5.35
CA LEU A 27 -2.92 1.44 4.64
C LEU A 27 -4.34 0.93 4.86
N VAL A 28 -4.52 -0.38 5.03
CA VAL A 28 -5.81 -0.97 5.37
C VAL A 28 -6.33 -0.46 6.71
N GLY A 29 -5.44 -0.29 7.69
CA GLY A 29 -5.75 0.23 9.03
C GLY A 29 -5.83 1.75 9.12
N LEU A 30 -5.41 2.48 8.09
CA LEU A 30 -5.42 3.93 8.05
C LEU A 30 -6.82 4.46 7.69
N ASP A 31 -7.25 5.54 8.36
CA ASP A 31 -8.47 6.26 8.00
C ASP A 31 -8.36 6.83 6.59
N ALA A 32 -9.44 6.75 5.80
CA ALA A 32 -9.43 7.14 4.39
C ALA A 32 -9.15 8.64 4.15
N ASP A 33 -9.35 9.48 5.17
CA ASP A 33 -9.11 10.92 5.12
C ASP A 33 -7.78 11.30 5.82
N ALA A 34 -7.04 10.33 6.35
CA ALA A 34 -5.78 10.59 7.02
C ALA A 34 -4.66 10.81 5.99
N GLU A 35 -4.04 11.97 6.07
CA GLU A 35 -2.82 12.30 5.34
C GLU A 35 -1.62 11.70 6.09
N CYS A 36 -0.70 11.10 5.35
CA CYS A 36 0.52 10.50 5.88
C CYS A 36 1.68 10.79 4.94
N THR A 37 2.85 11.03 5.51
CA THR A 37 4.06 11.20 4.70
C THR A 37 4.72 9.86 4.40
N GLN A 38 5.75 9.88 3.55
CA GLN A 38 6.60 8.69 3.34
C GLN A 38 7.23 8.20 4.65
N THR A 39 7.64 9.13 5.51
CA THR A 39 8.20 8.80 6.83
C THR A 39 7.15 8.13 7.71
N ASP A 40 5.94 8.70 7.79
CA ASP A 40 4.84 8.11 8.56
C ASP A 40 4.50 6.70 8.06
N LEU A 41 4.43 6.49 6.73
CA LEU A 41 4.16 5.18 6.12
C LEU A 41 5.23 4.15 6.46
N ALA A 42 6.51 4.55 6.42
CA ALA A 42 7.61 3.67 6.80
C ALA A 42 7.53 3.24 8.26
N GLU A 43 7.21 4.19 9.15
CA GLU A 43 7.05 3.93 10.59
C GLU A 43 5.83 3.04 10.86
N MET A 44 4.67 3.33 10.25
CA MET A 44 3.45 2.54 10.42
C MET A 44 3.60 1.10 9.93
N ALA A 45 4.33 0.89 8.84
CA ALA A 45 4.56 -0.43 8.27
C ALA A 45 5.79 -1.16 8.86
N ASP A 46 6.52 -0.54 9.78
CA ASP A 46 7.78 -1.06 10.34
C ASP A 46 8.79 -1.45 9.24
N VAL A 47 8.90 -0.61 8.20
CA VAL A 47 9.84 -0.81 7.09
C VAL A 47 10.92 0.27 7.08
N PRO A 48 12.14 -0.02 6.58
CA PRO A 48 13.16 1.01 6.43
C PRO A 48 12.66 2.10 5.47
N LEU A 49 12.72 3.37 5.86
CA LEU A 49 12.32 4.50 5.00
C LEU A 49 13.00 4.49 3.62
N LYS A 50 14.27 4.06 3.56
CA LYS A 50 15.00 3.88 2.29
C LYS A 50 14.28 2.96 1.29
N THR A 51 13.43 2.04 1.75
CA THR A 51 12.68 1.10 0.92
C THR A 51 11.55 1.81 0.17
N LEU A 52 11.01 2.91 0.71
CA LEU A 52 10.02 3.75 0.02
C LEU A 52 10.65 4.73 -0.98
N TYR A 53 11.92 5.11 -0.77
CA TYR A 53 12.66 5.96 -1.69
C TYR A 53 13.16 5.26 -2.96
N VAL A 54 13.16 3.93 -2.95
CA VAL A 54 13.67 3.14 -4.07
C VAL A 54 12.44 2.58 -4.79
N HIS A 55 12.38 2.80 -6.11
CA HIS A 55 11.41 2.20 -7.04
C HIS A 55 10.13 2.99 -7.38
N ASP A 56 10.05 4.31 -7.15
CA ASP A 56 8.86 5.12 -7.53
C ASP A 56 7.54 4.47 -7.07
N TRP A 57 7.60 3.72 -5.98
CA TRP A 57 6.56 2.77 -5.62
C TRP A 57 5.30 3.48 -5.15
N LEU A 58 5.45 4.58 -4.42
CA LEU A 58 4.30 5.38 -3.98
C LEU A 58 3.62 6.08 -5.15
N ASP A 59 4.37 6.56 -6.15
CA ASP A 59 3.80 7.07 -7.40
C ASP A 59 2.96 6.01 -8.11
N GLU A 60 3.49 4.79 -8.21
CA GLU A 60 2.76 3.73 -8.87
C GLU A 60 1.55 3.23 -8.05
N MET A 61 1.59 3.34 -6.70
CA MET A 61 0.39 3.16 -5.87
C MET A 61 -0.67 4.24 -6.13
N VAL A 62 -0.25 5.47 -6.45
CA VAL A 62 -1.17 6.52 -6.90
C VAL A 62 -1.74 6.18 -8.28
N GLU A 63 -0.91 5.70 -9.22
CA GLU A 63 -1.36 5.26 -10.55
C GLU A 63 -2.35 4.08 -10.48
N LEU A 64 -2.15 3.17 -9.52
CA LEU A 64 -3.06 2.05 -9.25
C LEU A 64 -4.33 2.45 -8.49
N GLY A 65 -4.45 3.71 -8.06
CA GLY A 65 -5.59 4.20 -7.28
C GLY A 65 -5.66 3.61 -5.87
N VAL A 66 -4.51 3.24 -5.28
CA VAL A 66 -4.39 2.85 -3.88
C VAL A 66 -4.23 4.09 -3.00
N LEU A 67 -3.43 5.05 -3.48
CA LEU A 67 -3.15 6.31 -2.82
C LEU A 67 -3.63 7.48 -3.66
N VAL A 68 -3.81 8.62 -3.00
CA VAL A 68 -3.99 9.93 -3.63
C VAL A 68 -2.83 10.81 -3.18
N ASP A 69 -2.23 11.52 -4.11
CA ASP A 69 -1.27 12.58 -3.80
C ASP A 69 -2.00 13.72 -3.06
N ALA A 70 -1.57 13.98 -1.83
CA ALA A 70 -2.10 15.04 -0.97
C ALA A 70 -1.20 16.29 -1.00
N GLY A 71 -0.23 16.34 -1.90
CA GLY A 71 0.74 17.42 -2.04
C GLY A 71 1.98 17.24 -1.17
N GLU A 72 2.54 18.35 -0.70
CA GLU A 72 3.79 18.37 0.07
C GLU A 72 3.59 19.09 1.41
N THR A 73 4.27 18.61 2.45
CA THR A 73 4.34 19.30 3.75
C THR A 73 5.12 20.62 3.65
N GLU A 74 5.05 21.44 4.71
CA GLU A 74 5.84 22.68 4.80
C GLU A 74 7.36 22.44 4.71
N ASP A 75 7.81 21.23 5.08
CA ASP A 75 9.20 20.79 5.02
C ASP A 75 9.60 20.19 3.65
N GLY A 76 8.65 20.09 2.70
CA GLY A 76 8.85 19.57 1.35
C GLY A 76 8.82 18.05 1.25
N GLU A 77 8.17 17.37 2.19
CA GLU A 77 7.96 15.92 2.13
C GLU A 77 6.61 15.61 1.48
N SER A 78 6.57 14.68 0.53
CA SER A 78 5.34 14.26 -0.13
C SER A 78 4.36 13.60 0.85
N CYS A 79 3.10 14.03 0.78
CA CYS A 79 1.97 13.50 1.53
C CYS A 79 1.07 12.67 0.63
N TYR A 80 0.51 11.62 1.22
CA TYR A 80 -0.41 10.70 0.57
C TYR A 80 -1.60 10.43 1.50
N SER A 81 -2.75 10.13 0.91
CA SER A 81 -3.91 9.60 1.63
C SER A 81 -4.42 8.33 0.96
N PRO A 82 -5.06 7.40 1.68
CA PRO A 82 -5.74 6.27 1.06
C PRO A 82 -6.80 6.75 0.08
N ALA A 83 -6.89 6.13 -1.10
CA ALA A 83 -7.98 6.41 -2.02
C ALA A 83 -9.29 5.82 -1.47
N ALA A 84 -10.31 6.67 -1.30
CA ALA A 84 -11.60 6.30 -0.71
C ALA A 84 -12.34 5.22 -1.51
N ASP A 85 -12.19 5.20 -2.83
CA ASP A 85 -12.81 4.25 -3.75
C ASP A 85 -11.81 3.18 -4.27
N SER A 86 -10.77 2.88 -3.48
CA SER A 86 -9.74 1.91 -3.88
C SER A 86 -10.22 0.47 -3.79
N GLU A 87 -10.49 -0.16 -4.93
CA GLU A 87 -10.85 -1.58 -5.01
C GLU A 87 -9.77 -2.50 -4.40
N VAL A 88 -8.50 -2.08 -4.44
CA VAL A 88 -7.37 -2.81 -3.84
C VAL A 88 -7.46 -2.79 -2.32
N LEU A 89 -7.69 -1.61 -1.73
CA LEU A 89 -7.82 -1.50 -0.26
C LEU A 89 -9.11 -2.15 0.23
N ASP A 90 -10.20 -2.09 -0.54
CA ASP A 90 -11.43 -2.83 -0.22
C ASP A 90 -11.20 -4.35 -0.21
N ALA A 91 -10.48 -4.87 -1.21
CA ALA A 91 -10.13 -6.30 -1.25
C ALA A 91 -9.22 -6.71 -0.09
N ALA A 92 -8.24 -5.87 0.26
CA ALA A 92 -7.34 -6.11 1.38
C ALA A 92 -8.08 -6.07 2.73
N ARG A 93 -9.00 -5.13 2.92
CA ARG A 93 -9.89 -5.08 4.10
C ARG A 93 -10.77 -6.32 4.21
N ALA A 94 -11.36 -6.76 3.09
CA ALA A 94 -12.17 -7.98 3.06
C ALA A 94 -11.36 -9.23 3.42
N PHE A 95 -10.08 -9.28 3.03
CA PHE A 95 -9.17 -10.35 3.43
C PHE A 95 -8.89 -10.34 4.94
N GLU A 96 -8.57 -9.18 5.51
CA GLU A 96 -8.34 -9.03 6.97
C GLU A 96 -9.57 -9.41 7.79
N ASP A 97 -10.77 -8.98 7.37
CA ASP A 97 -12.04 -9.32 8.02
C ASP A 97 -12.31 -10.84 7.98
N ALA A 98 -12.07 -11.47 6.82
CA ALA A 98 -12.23 -12.92 6.66
C ALA A 98 -11.23 -13.70 7.54
N PHE A 99 -9.99 -13.22 7.64
CA PHE A 99 -8.96 -13.83 8.48
C PHE A 99 -9.28 -13.68 9.99
N ALA A 100 -9.69 -12.49 10.41
CA ALA A 100 -10.12 -12.23 11.79
C ALA A 100 -11.33 -13.11 12.16
N THR A 101 -12.31 -13.25 11.27
CA THR A 101 -13.47 -14.12 11.49
C THR A 101 -13.07 -15.58 11.64
N ALA A 102 -12.16 -16.08 10.79
CA ALA A 102 -11.74 -17.48 10.82
C ALA A 102 -10.96 -17.84 12.10
N THR A 103 -10.18 -16.90 12.63
CA THR A 103 -9.34 -17.10 13.83
C THR A 103 -10.09 -16.91 15.15
N GLN A 104 -11.29 -16.33 15.12
CA GLN A 104 -12.15 -16.18 16.31
C GLN A 104 -13.04 -17.40 16.60
N ASP A 105 -13.09 -18.38 15.70
CA ASP A 105 -13.81 -19.66 15.90
C ASP A 105 -12.92 -20.77 16.51
N GLU A 106 -11.67 -20.44 16.89
CA GLU A 106 -10.69 -21.34 17.53
C GLU A 106 -10.67 -21.31 19.06
#